data_AF-A0A080M1T2-F1
#
_entry.id   AF-A0A080M1T2-F1
#
_cell.length_a   1.000
_cell.length_b   1.000
_cell.length_c   1.000
_cell.angle_alpha   90.00
_cell.angle_beta   90.00
_cell.angle_gamma   90.00
#
_symmetry.space_group_name_H-M   'P 1'
#
loop_
_entity.id
_entity.type
_entity.pdbx_description
1 polymer ?
#
loop_
_entity_poly.entity_id
_entity_poly.type
_entity_poly.pdbx_seq_one_letter_code
_entity_poly.pdbx_strand_id
1 'polypeptide(L)'
;MLVLGGGDGLALREILKYPQIESVTLVDLDPAMTRLFASAPPLRKLNQDALRSPKVQVVNADGLQWLEENDDLFDFVVVDFPDPSNFAIGKLYSAAFYRLLEKHLAGGGLMVVQSTSPLYARQSFWCVVTTLESVGLIATPYHALVPSFGEWGFVLAGRRDYRLPQSYAVDTRFLSPETTPALFLFPKDMARVEAEVNRLNNQVLVRYFENEWRQVIR
;
A
#
# COMPACT_ATOMS: atom_id res chain seq x y z
N MET A 1 -2.35 5.84 -13.16
CA MET A 1 -2.21 5.23 -11.81
C MET A 1 -1.10 5.94 -11.04
N LEU A 2 -1.11 5.83 -9.71
CA LEU A 2 -0.06 6.37 -8.83
C LEU A 2 0.52 5.25 -7.95
N VAL A 3 1.83 5.23 -7.77
CA VAL A 3 2.55 4.39 -6.80
C VAL A 3 3.36 5.32 -5.89
N LEU A 4 3.11 5.26 -4.60
CA LEU A 4 3.87 5.99 -3.58
C LEU A 4 4.79 4.99 -2.86
N GLY A 5 6.10 5.24 -2.90
CA GLY A 5 7.12 4.25 -2.54
C GLY A 5 7.36 3.23 -3.65
N GLY A 6 7.68 1.99 -3.28
CA GLY A 6 7.85 0.88 -4.23
C GLY A 6 8.95 1.10 -5.29
N GLY A 7 10.01 1.87 -4.97
CA GLY A 7 11.09 2.21 -5.90
C GLY A 7 11.83 1.02 -6.52
N ASP A 8 11.60 -0.21 -6.06
CA ASP A 8 12.09 -1.45 -6.66
C ASP A 8 11.38 -1.81 -7.97
N GLY A 9 10.18 -1.27 -8.19
CA GLY A 9 9.37 -1.50 -9.38
C GLY A 9 8.73 -2.88 -9.46
N LEU A 10 8.71 -3.67 -8.38
CA LEU A 10 8.03 -4.97 -8.35
C LEU A 10 6.51 -4.81 -8.40
N ALA A 11 5.97 -3.81 -7.72
CA ALA A 11 4.56 -3.44 -7.88
C ALA A 11 4.27 -2.99 -9.32
N LEU A 12 5.14 -2.15 -9.91
CA LEU A 12 5.01 -1.70 -11.30
C LEU A 12 5.01 -2.86 -12.29
N ARG A 13 5.85 -3.88 -12.08
CA ARG A 13 5.87 -5.10 -12.90
C ARG A 13 4.50 -5.74 -12.98
N GLU A 14 3.79 -5.86 -11.86
CA GLU A 14 2.45 -6.45 -11.83
C GLU A 14 1.40 -5.53 -12.46
N ILE A 15 1.50 -4.23 -12.21
CA ILE A 15 0.61 -3.21 -12.80
C ILE A 15 0.71 -3.22 -14.33
N LEU A 16 1.92 -3.29 -14.88
CA LEU A 16 2.17 -3.22 -16.32
C LEU A 16 1.73 -4.47 -17.09
N LYS A 17 1.34 -5.56 -16.41
CA LYS A 17 0.69 -6.70 -17.07
C LYS A 17 -0.66 -6.34 -17.69
N TYR A 18 -1.32 -5.31 -17.17
CA TYR A 18 -2.64 -4.89 -17.61
C TYR A 18 -2.52 -3.95 -18.82
N PRO A 19 -2.98 -4.35 -20.02
CA PRO A 19 -2.76 -3.59 -21.24
C PRO A 19 -3.47 -2.23 -21.25
N GLN A 20 -4.60 -2.13 -20.53
CA GLN A 20 -5.40 -0.90 -20.40
C GLN A 20 -4.72 0.20 -19.56
N ILE A 21 -3.61 -0.09 -18.89
CA ILE A 21 -2.86 0.94 -18.16
C ILE A 21 -2.21 1.86 -19.18
N GLU A 22 -2.57 3.14 -19.14
CA GLU A 22 -2.04 4.18 -20.03
C GLU A 22 -0.77 4.81 -19.45
N SER A 23 -0.81 5.17 -18.16
CA SER A 23 0.30 5.79 -17.44
C SER A 23 0.36 5.38 -15.96
N VAL A 24 1.56 5.35 -15.43
CA VAL A 24 1.84 5.15 -14.00
C VAL A 24 2.87 6.16 -13.53
N THR A 25 2.52 6.97 -12.54
CA THR A 25 3.46 7.82 -11.83
C THR A 25 3.96 7.06 -10.61
N LEU A 26 5.28 6.86 -10.49
CA LEU A 26 5.92 6.32 -9.30
C LEU A 26 6.64 7.46 -8.58
N VAL A 27 6.29 7.69 -7.32
CA VAL A 27 6.91 8.71 -6.45
C VAL A 27 7.64 7.99 -5.33
N ASP A 28 8.98 8.05 -5.35
CA ASP A 28 9.82 7.40 -4.35
C ASP A 28 10.87 8.38 -3.81
N LEU A 29 11.07 8.38 -2.49
CA LEU A 29 11.94 9.33 -1.82
C LEU A 29 13.42 9.18 -2.22
N ASP A 30 13.88 7.94 -2.46
CA ASP A 30 15.31 7.65 -2.63
C ASP A 30 15.68 7.45 -4.11
N PRO A 31 16.36 8.42 -4.74
CA PRO A 31 16.80 8.27 -6.12
C PRO A 31 17.91 7.23 -6.29
N ALA A 32 18.62 6.82 -5.22
CA ALA A 32 19.55 5.70 -5.32
C ALA A 32 18.80 4.38 -5.53
N MET A 33 17.64 4.23 -4.89
CA MET A 33 16.80 3.05 -4.97
C MET A 33 16.29 2.83 -6.40
N THR A 34 15.63 3.86 -6.96
CA THR A 34 15.08 3.81 -8.32
C THR A 34 16.17 3.63 -9.38
N ARG A 35 17.31 4.34 -9.26
CA ARG A 35 18.45 4.19 -10.18
C ARG A 35 19.04 2.79 -10.13
N LEU A 36 19.20 2.21 -8.94
CA LEU A 36 19.77 0.88 -8.77
C LEU A 36 18.88 -0.17 -9.45
N PHE A 37 17.57 -0.15 -9.21
CA PHE A 37 16.63 -1.08 -9.81
C PHE A 37 16.34 -0.83 -11.30
N ALA A 38 16.64 0.36 -11.82
CA ALA A 38 16.57 0.67 -13.24
C ALA A 38 17.84 0.32 -14.03
N SER A 39 18.99 0.12 -13.36
CA SER A 39 20.29 -0.05 -14.04
C SER A 39 20.98 -1.39 -13.78
N ALA A 40 20.89 -1.94 -12.57
CA ALA A 40 21.60 -3.18 -12.20
C ALA A 40 20.93 -4.42 -12.85
N PRO A 41 21.65 -5.21 -13.67
CA PRO A 41 21.07 -6.34 -14.40
C PRO A 41 20.25 -7.35 -13.58
N PRO A 42 20.68 -7.82 -12.39
CA PRO A 42 19.88 -8.78 -11.62
C PRO A 42 18.57 -8.17 -11.09
N LEU A 43 18.57 -6.89 -10.75
CA LEU A 43 17.39 -6.20 -10.21
C LEU A 43 16.41 -5.81 -11.32
N ARG A 44 16.94 -5.36 -12.46
CA ARG A 44 16.15 -5.17 -13.68
C ARG A 44 15.45 -6.44 -14.13
N LYS A 45 16.13 -7.60 -14.03
CA LYS A 45 15.50 -8.90 -14.33
C LYS A 45 14.37 -9.20 -13.35
N LEU A 46 14.50 -8.82 -12.08
CA LEU A 46 13.50 -9.06 -11.04
C LEU A 46 12.22 -8.24 -11.26
N ASN A 47 12.36 -6.95 -11.61
CA ASN A 47 11.22 -6.08 -11.95
C ASN A 47 10.81 -6.13 -13.43
N GLN A 48 11.45 -6.97 -14.24
CA GLN A 48 11.21 -7.12 -15.69
C GLN A 48 11.27 -5.79 -16.46
N ASP A 49 12.27 -4.96 -16.15
CA ASP A 49 12.45 -3.64 -16.76
C ASP A 49 11.25 -2.67 -16.57
N ALA A 50 10.38 -2.90 -15.56
CA ALA A 50 9.19 -2.09 -15.34
C ALA A 50 9.48 -0.59 -15.18
N LEU A 51 10.56 -0.22 -14.48
CA LEU A 51 10.99 1.17 -14.30
C LEU A 51 11.43 1.86 -15.59
N ARG A 52 11.68 1.12 -16.67
CA ARG A 52 12.07 1.63 -17.99
C ARG A 52 10.93 1.61 -19.00
N SER A 53 9.73 1.19 -18.57
CA SER A 53 8.55 1.21 -19.41
C SER A 53 8.22 2.65 -19.84
N PRO A 54 7.85 2.90 -21.11
CA PRO A 54 7.44 4.24 -21.56
C PRO A 54 6.14 4.71 -20.90
N LYS A 55 5.38 3.82 -20.25
CA LYS A 55 4.17 4.14 -19.47
C LYS A 55 4.49 4.62 -18.06
N VAL A 56 5.74 4.53 -17.60
CA VAL A 56 6.14 4.83 -16.23
C VAL A 56 6.89 6.16 -16.17
N GLN A 57 6.40 7.06 -15.33
CA GLN A 57 7.12 8.27 -14.94
C GLN A 57 7.63 8.10 -13.51
N VAL A 58 8.95 8.11 -13.33
CA VAL A 58 9.58 8.07 -12.00
C VAL A 58 9.84 9.50 -11.54
N VAL A 59 9.32 9.84 -10.36
CA VAL A 59 9.53 11.10 -9.67
C VAL A 59 10.23 10.80 -8.35
N ASN A 60 11.39 11.40 -8.11
CA ASN A 60 12.09 11.25 -6.84
C ASN A 60 11.81 12.45 -5.92
N ALA A 61 10.86 12.29 -5.00
CA ALA A 61 10.37 13.34 -4.11
C ALA A 61 9.76 12.75 -2.82
N ASP A 62 9.57 13.57 -1.78
CA ASP A 62 8.71 13.20 -0.65
C ASP A 62 7.25 13.09 -1.14
N GLY A 63 6.62 11.95 -0.89
CA GLY A 63 5.28 11.67 -1.42
C GLY A 63 4.19 12.59 -0.86
N LEU A 64 4.32 13.08 0.38
CA LEU A 64 3.38 14.05 0.93
C LEU A 64 3.53 15.40 0.23
N GLN A 65 4.76 15.89 0.09
CA GLN A 65 5.03 17.15 -0.61
C GLN A 65 4.57 17.07 -2.07
N TRP A 66 4.85 15.97 -2.76
CA TRP A 66 4.41 15.78 -4.14
C TRP A 66 2.89 15.82 -4.27
N LEU A 67 2.14 15.21 -3.36
CA LEU A 67 0.67 15.29 -3.36
C LEU A 67 0.18 16.72 -3.06
N GLU A 68 0.87 17.50 -2.23
CA GLU A 68 0.49 18.90 -1.95
C GLU A 68 0.72 19.83 -3.16
N GLU A 69 1.68 19.49 -4.02
CA GLU A 69 2.10 20.32 -5.17
C GLU A 69 1.43 19.92 -6.49
N ASN A 70 0.65 18.84 -6.51
CA ASN A 70 0.00 18.32 -7.72
C ASN A 70 -1.51 18.16 -7.48
N ASP A 71 -2.31 18.21 -8.55
CA ASP A 71 -3.77 18.06 -8.48
C ASP A 71 -4.28 16.90 -9.36
N ASP A 72 -3.36 16.03 -9.82
CA ASP A 72 -3.70 14.92 -10.70
C ASP A 72 -4.60 13.89 -10.01
N LEU A 73 -5.57 13.36 -10.77
CA LEU A 73 -6.47 12.31 -10.34
C LEU A 73 -6.06 10.94 -10.88
N PHE A 74 -6.24 9.92 -10.07
CA PHE A 74 -5.85 8.54 -10.39
C PHE A 74 -6.99 7.56 -10.16
N ASP A 75 -7.17 6.62 -11.09
CA ASP A 75 -8.12 5.51 -10.95
C ASP A 75 -7.67 4.47 -9.92
N PHE A 76 -6.37 4.38 -9.69
CA PHE A 76 -5.81 3.48 -8.69
C PHE A 76 -4.51 4.03 -8.12
N VAL A 77 -4.38 3.91 -6.79
CA VAL A 77 -3.20 4.33 -6.03
C VAL A 77 -2.65 3.13 -5.24
N VAL A 78 -1.34 2.91 -5.31
CA VAL A 78 -0.63 1.94 -4.47
C VAL A 78 0.22 2.70 -3.47
N VAL A 79 0.01 2.45 -2.18
CA VAL A 79 0.81 2.99 -1.09
C VAL A 79 1.68 1.86 -0.55
N ASP A 80 2.94 1.85 -0.97
CA ASP A 80 3.95 0.83 -0.67
C ASP A 80 5.11 1.48 0.12
N PHE A 81 4.75 2.00 1.29
CA PHE A 81 5.71 2.57 2.22
C PHE A 81 6.26 1.50 3.16
N PRO A 82 7.45 1.72 3.75
CA PRO A 82 7.91 0.90 4.85
C PRO A 82 6.95 0.95 6.04
N ASP A 83 7.08 -0.04 6.93
CA ASP A 83 6.31 -0.09 8.17
C ASP A 83 6.54 1.16 9.05
N PRO A 84 5.53 1.62 9.81
CA PRO A 84 5.52 2.86 10.60
C PRO A 84 6.36 2.76 11.88
N SER A 85 7.64 2.40 11.73
CA SER A 85 8.63 2.18 12.79
C SER A 85 9.15 3.46 13.44
N ASN A 86 8.82 4.62 12.89
CA ASN A 86 9.18 5.93 13.44
C ASN A 86 8.17 7.00 13.02
N PHE A 87 8.24 8.18 13.65
CA PHE A 87 7.32 9.29 13.39
C PHE A 87 7.40 9.88 11.97
N ALA A 88 8.57 9.83 11.32
CA ALA A 88 8.73 10.32 9.96
C ALA A 88 7.98 9.45 8.94
N ILE A 89 7.83 8.15 9.20
CA ILE A 89 7.00 7.25 8.40
C ILE A 89 5.56 7.28 8.90
N GLY A 90 5.34 7.32 10.22
CA GLY A 90 4.01 7.35 10.84
C GLY A 90 3.12 8.50 10.37
N LYS A 91 3.69 9.65 10.00
CA LYS A 91 2.94 10.76 9.37
C LYS A 91 2.24 10.36 8.07
N LEU A 92 2.82 9.43 7.30
CA LEU A 92 2.31 8.92 6.03
C LEU A 92 1.16 7.91 6.19
N TYR A 93 0.83 7.55 7.43
CA TYR A 93 -0.32 6.70 7.77
C TYR A 93 -1.38 7.48 8.56
N SER A 94 -1.34 8.81 8.52
CA SER A 94 -2.22 9.67 9.32
C SER A 94 -3.53 9.98 8.58
N ALA A 95 -4.57 10.33 9.33
CA ALA A 95 -5.83 10.82 8.76
C ALA A 95 -5.64 12.08 7.89
N ALA A 96 -4.62 12.91 8.17
CA ALA A 96 -4.31 14.07 7.34
C ALA A 96 -3.79 13.62 5.96
N PHE A 97 -2.85 12.66 5.94
CA PHE A 97 -2.32 12.09 4.72
C PHE A 97 -3.41 11.38 3.90
N TYR A 98 -4.24 10.53 4.52
CA TYR A 98 -5.31 9.84 3.78
C TYR A 98 -6.37 10.80 3.24
N ARG A 99 -6.66 11.90 3.94
CA ARG A 99 -7.55 12.94 3.41
C ARG A 99 -6.94 13.66 2.20
N LEU A 100 -5.63 13.90 2.21
CA LEU A 100 -4.95 14.45 1.04
C LEU A 100 -5.04 13.45 -0.11
N LEU A 101 -4.65 12.19 0.13
CA LEU A 101 -4.65 11.14 -0.88
C LEU A 101 -6.05 10.87 -1.49
N GLU A 102 -7.11 10.97 -0.69
CA GLU A 102 -8.49 10.84 -1.15
C GLU A 102 -8.85 11.87 -2.23
N LYS A 103 -8.29 13.08 -2.19
CA LYS A 103 -8.50 14.12 -3.22
C LYS A 103 -7.90 13.74 -4.57
N HIS A 104 -6.88 12.89 -4.58
CA HIS A 104 -6.26 12.37 -5.79
C HIS A 104 -6.95 11.11 -6.34
N LEU A 105 -7.95 10.57 -5.65
CA LEU A 105 -8.74 9.47 -6.19
C LEU A 105 -9.80 10.01 -7.15
N ALA A 106 -9.80 9.49 -8.38
CA ALA A 106 -10.92 9.66 -9.30
C ALA A 106 -12.23 9.13 -8.69
N GLY A 107 -13.39 9.52 -9.23
CA GLY A 107 -14.69 9.22 -8.63
C GLY A 107 -14.95 7.73 -8.34
N GLY A 108 -14.46 6.84 -9.20
CA GLY A 108 -14.52 5.37 -9.02
C GLY A 108 -13.23 4.72 -8.52
N GLY A 109 -12.23 5.53 -8.22
CA GLY A 109 -10.87 5.09 -7.91
C GLY A 109 -10.75 4.42 -6.55
N LEU A 110 -9.74 3.57 -6.43
CA LEU A 110 -9.40 2.87 -5.19
C LEU A 110 -7.93 3.10 -4.85
N MET A 111 -7.58 2.98 -3.58
CA MET A 111 -6.20 2.84 -3.14
C MET A 111 -6.00 1.49 -2.47
N VAL A 112 -4.76 1.00 -2.47
CA VAL A 112 -4.32 -0.09 -1.60
C VAL A 112 -3.15 0.39 -0.76
N VAL A 113 -3.18 0.08 0.53
CA VAL A 113 -2.13 0.43 1.48
C VAL A 113 -1.57 -0.86 2.07
N GLN A 114 -0.26 -1.06 2.01
CA GLN A 114 0.40 -2.06 2.85
C GLN A 114 0.18 -1.66 4.32
N SER A 115 -0.12 -2.61 5.21
CA SER A 115 -0.59 -2.26 6.57
C SER A 115 -0.03 -3.15 7.67
N THR A 116 1.22 -3.60 7.51
CA THR A 116 1.93 -4.53 8.40
C THR A 116 1.16 -5.84 8.63
N SER A 117 1.56 -6.64 9.63
CA SER A 117 0.96 -7.95 9.90
C SER A 117 -0.30 -7.85 10.77
N PRO A 118 -1.46 -8.39 10.35
CA PRO A 118 -2.64 -8.49 11.21
C PRO A 118 -2.50 -9.56 12.31
N LEU A 119 -1.48 -10.41 12.23
CA LEU A 119 -1.17 -11.43 13.23
C LEU A 119 -0.14 -10.92 14.25
N TYR A 120 0.98 -10.36 13.77
CA TYR A 120 2.10 -9.93 14.63
C TYR A 120 1.97 -8.49 15.12
N ALA A 121 1.30 -7.61 14.36
CA ALA A 121 1.10 -6.19 14.65
C ALA A 121 -0.40 -5.84 14.51
N ARG A 122 -1.25 -6.66 15.16
CA ARG A 122 -2.70 -6.67 15.01
C ARG A 122 -3.32 -5.29 15.26
N GLN A 123 -2.98 -4.64 16.38
CA GLN A 123 -3.50 -3.32 16.71
C GLN A 123 -3.01 -2.26 15.71
N SER A 124 -1.76 -2.36 15.24
CA SER A 124 -1.23 -1.50 14.18
C SER A 124 -1.99 -1.65 12.86
N PHE A 125 -2.26 -2.88 12.41
CA PHE A 125 -3.05 -3.16 11.22
C PHE A 125 -4.46 -2.55 11.32
N TRP A 126 -5.17 -2.79 12.43
CA TRP A 126 -6.52 -2.26 12.63
C TRP A 126 -6.56 -0.75 12.89
N CYS A 127 -5.46 -0.15 13.36
CA CYS A 127 -5.28 1.30 13.41
C CYS A 127 -5.26 1.92 12.01
N VAL A 128 -4.57 1.30 11.04
CA VAL A 128 -4.59 1.75 9.64
C VAL A 128 -6.01 1.71 9.07
N VAL A 129 -6.71 0.59 9.25
CA VAL A 129 -8.12 0.44 8.83
C VAL A 129 -9.00 1.53 9.43
N THR A 130 -8.93 1.71 10.76
CA THR A 130 -9.73 2.72 11.47
C THR A 130 -9.40 4.15 11.04
N THR A 131 -8.13 4.41 10.70
CA THR A 131 -7.70 5.73 10.23
C THR A 131 -8.23 6.03 8.82
N LEU A 132 -8.24 5.06 7.91
CA LEU A 132 -8.86 5.19 6.58
C LEU A 132 -10.37 5.44 6.69
N GLU A 133 -11.07 4.68 7.53
CA GLU A 133 -12.50 4.90 7.78
C GLU A 133 -12.80 6.28 8.37
N SER A 134 -11.91 6.81 9.22
CA SER A 134 -12.09 8.13 9.85
C SER A 134 -12.09 9.31 8.87
N VAL A 135 -11.59 9.11 7.64
CA VAL A 135 -11.63 10.12 6.57
C VAL A 135 -12.76 9.88 5.58
N GLY A 136 -13.68 8.95 5.88
CA GLY A 136 -14.88 8.67 5.08
C GLY A 136 -14.69 7.63 3.98
N LEU A 137 -13.56 6.91 3.96
CA LEU A 137 -13.31 5.83 3.01
C LEU A 137 -13.92 4.51 3.51
N ILE A 138 -14.41 3.70 2.58
CA ILE A 138 -14.81 2.32 2.84
C ILE A 138 -13.54 1.46 2.78
N ALA A 139 -13.11 0.95 3.93
CA ALA A 139 -11.93 0.10 4.04
C ALA A 139 -12.31 -1.39 3.87
N THR A 140 -11.57 -2.08 3.01
CA THR A 140 -11.68 -3.53 2.77
C THR A 140 -10.33 -4.18 3.10
N PRO A 141 -10.12 -4.58 4.38
CA PRO A 141 -8.88 -5.22 4.82
C PRO A 141 -8.76 -6.64 4.25
N TYR A 142 -7.54 -7.05 3.94
CA TYR A 142 -7.21 -8.42 3.54
C TYR A 142 -5.77 -8.76 3.95
N HIS A 143 -5.42 -10.04 3.87
CA HIS A 143 -4.10 -10.52 4.24
C HIS A 143 -3.64 -11.68 3.36
N ALA A 144 -2.33 -11.92 3.36
CA ALA A 144 -1.72 -13.05 2.68
C ALA A 144 -0.42 -13.46 3.39
N LEU A 145 -0.15 -14.77 3.40
CA LEU A 145 1.14 -15.29 3.83
C LEU A 145 2.22 -14.95 2.80
N VAL A 146 3.14 -14.07 3.18
CA VAL A 146 4.35 -13.75 2.41
C VAL A 146 5.51 -14.52 3.04
N PRO A 147 6.07 -15.57 2.41
CA PRO A 147 7.00 -16.50 3.08
C PRO A 147 8.19 -15.87 3.80
N SER A 148 8.71 -14.74 3.30
CA SER A 148 9.83 -14.01 3.92
C SER A 148 9.42 -13.08 5.07
N PHE A 149 8.14 -12.71 5.18
CA PHE A 149 7.62 -11.75 6.17
C PHE A 149 6.58 -12.36 7.12
N GLY A 150 6.07 -13.56 6.84
CA GLY A 150 4.95 -14.16 7.56
C GLY A 150 3.60 -13.64 7.05
N GLU A 151 2.60 -13.63 7.93
CA GLU A 151 1.27 -13.12 7.60
C GLU A 151 1.31 -11.61 7.40
N TRP A 152 0.91 -11.13 6.23
CA TRP A 152 1.04 -9.72 5.85
C TRP A 152 -0.29 -9.12 5.43
N GLY A 153 -0.55 -7.91 5.90
CA GLY A 153 -1.83 -7.22 5.76
C GLY A 153 -1.78 -6.09 4.75
N PHE A 154 -2.92 -5.90 4.11
CA PHE A 154 -3.19 -4.85 3.15
C PHE A 154 -4.60 -4.31 3.35
N VAL A 155 -4.84 -3.06 2.97
CA VAL A 155 -6.17 -2.45 3.05
C VAL A 155 -6.48 -1.77 1.72
N LEU A 156 -7.51 -2.26 1.03
CA LEU A 156 -8.14 -1.54 -0.07
C LEU A 156 -9.05 -0.45 0.51
N ALA A 157 -9.07 0.74 -0.07
CA ALA A 157 -9.93 1.82 0.38
C ALA A 157 -10.42 2.69 -0.78
N GLY A 158 -11.64 3.22 -0.67
CA GLY A 158 -12.22 4.11 -1.66
C GLY A 158 -13.60 4.63 -1.26
N ARG A 159 -14.31 5.25 -2.19
CA ARG A 159 -15.66 5.80 -1.98
C ARG A 159 -16.79 4.80 -2.28
N ARG A 160 -16.44 3.56 -2.61
CA ARG A 160 -17.37 2.48 -3.01
C ARG A 160 -16.91 1.16 -2.43
N ASP A 161 -17.86 0.24 -2.27
CA ASP A 161 -17.56 -1.13 -1.89
C ASP A 161 -16.65 -1.81 -2.92
N TYR A 162 -15.64 -2.51 -2.42
CA TYR A 162 -14.82 -3.38 -3.24
C TYR A 162 -15.63 -4.61 -3.67
N ARG A 163 -15.54 -4.95 -4.96
CA ARG A 163 -16.15 -6.16 -5.51
C ARG A 163 -15.05 -7.13 -5.87
N LEU A 164 -15.12 -8.32 -5.30
CA LEU A 164 -14.18 -9.40 -5.60
C LEU A 164 -14.23 -9.73 -7.10
N PRO A 165 -13.07 -9.85 -7.77
CA PRO A 165 -13.02 -10.24 -9.16
C PRO A 165 -13.46 -11.70 -9.33
N GLN A 166 -14.29 -11.98 -10.34
CA GLN A 166 -14.66 -13.34 -10.73
C GLN A 166 -13.64 -13.99 -11.67
N SER A 167 -12.71 -13.19 -12.21
CA SER A 167 -11.67 -13.63 -13.14
C SER A 167 -10.51 -12.63 -13.12
N TYR A 168 -9.30 -13.09 -13.39
CA TYR A 168 -8.13 -12.24 -13.63
C TYR A 168 -7.83 -12.18 -15.14
N ALA A 169 -7.66 -10.97 -15.67
CA ALA A 169 -7.37 -10.76 -17.10
C ALA A 169 -5.89 -10.96 -17.47
N VAL A 170 -5.06 -11.24 -16.47
CA VAL A 170 -3.61 -11.41 -16.59
C VAL A 170 -3.19 -12.68 -15.87
N ASP A 171 -2.04 -13.22 -16.26
CA ASP A 171 -1.48 -14.40 -15.60
C ASP A 171 -0.99 -14.08 -14.18
N THR A 172 -1.46 -14.86 -13.22
CA THR A 172 -1.20 -14.73 -11.79
C THR A 172 -0.64 -16.03 -11.25
N ARG A 173 0.40 -15.91 -10.41
CA ARG A 173 1.03 -17.09 -9.78
C ARG A 173 0.41 -17.45 -8.42
N PHE A 174 -0.19 -16.46 -7.76
CA PHE A 174 -0.72 -16.60 -6.39
C PHE A 174 -2.24 -16.44 -6.38
N LEU A 175 -2.74 -15.34 -6.94
CA LEU A 175 -4.17 -15.05 -6.97
C LEU A 175 -4.91 -15.96 -7.94
N SER A 176 -6.03 -16.53 -7.51
CA SER A 176 -7.03 -17.17 -8.38
C SER A 176 -8.44 -16.77 -7.91
N PRO A 177 -9.45 -16.71 -8.79
CA PRO A 177 -10.79 -16.31 -8.39
C PRO A 177 -11.38 -17.15 -7.24
N GLU A 178 -10.97 -18.41 -7.15
CA GLU A 178 -11.41 -19.36 -6.12
C GLU A 178 -10.75 -19.07 -4.75
N THR A 179 -9.50 -18.61 -4.74
CA THR A 179 -8.72 -18.40 -3.52
C THR A 179 -8.79 -16.96 -3.01
N THR A 180 -9.04 -15.99 -3.88
CA THR A 180 -9.14 -14.57 -3.52
C THR A 180 -10.10 -14.26 -2.37
N PRO A 181 -11.32 -14.85 -2.30
CA PRO A 181 -12.22 -14.59 -1.18
C PRO A 181 -11.62 -14.95 0.19
N ALA A 182 -10.73 -15.95 0.25
CA ALA A 182 -10.11 -16.39 1.50
C ALA A 182 -9.15 -15.34 2.08
N LEU A 183 -8.57 -14.46 1.27
CA LEU A 183 -7.68 -13.38 1.72
C LEU A 183 -8.40 -12.36 2.61
N PHE A 184 -9.72 -12.29 2.53
CA PHE A 184 -10.56 -11.35 3.29
C PHE A 184 -11.15 -11.97 4.56
N LEU A 185 -10.80 -13.23 4.87
CA LEU A 185 -11.33 -13.96 6.03
C LEU A 185 -10.35 -13.91 7.21
N PHE A 186 -10.66 -13.12 8.23
CA PHE A 186 -9.83 -12.99 9.42
C PHE A 186 -10.24 -14.00 10.51
N PRO A 187 -9.36 -14.93 10.94
CA PRO A 187 -9.57 -15.75 12.13
C PRO A 187 -9.56 -14.91 13.41
N LYS A 188 -9.98 -15.49 14.54
CA LYS A 188 -10.23 -14.76 15.81
C LYS A 188 -8.99 -14.05 16.38
N ASP A 189 -7.82 -14.63 16.16
CA ASP A 189 -6.50 -14.11 16.54
C ASP A 189 -6.05 -12.95 15.65
N MET A 190 -6.61 -12.79 14.45
CA MET A 190 -6.40 -11.64 13.56
C MET A 190 -7.60 -10.69 13.48
N ALA A 191 -8.73 -11.03 14.10
CA ALA A 191 -9.99 -10.27 14.01
C ALA A 191 -9.83 -8.81 14.46
N ARG A 192 -10.76 -7.95 14.02
CA ARG A 192 -10.76 -6.53 14.35
C ARG A 192 -10.69 -6.29 15.86
N VAL A 193 -9.80 -5.37 16.26
CA VAL A 193 -9.68 -4.85 17.62
C VAL A 193 -9.91 -3.35 17.62
N GLU A 194 -10.20 -2.80 18.80
CA GLU A 194 -10.26 -1.36 18.98
C GLU A 194 -8.87 -0.74 18.77
N ALA A 195 -8.83 0.30 17.95
CA ALA A 195 -7.62 1.05 17.64
C ALA A 195 -7.98 2.53 17.46
N GLU A 196 -7.11 3.41 17.95
CA GLU A 196 -7.30 4.85 17.79
C GLU A 196 -6.98 5.31 16.36
N VAL A 197 -7.57 6.44 15.97
CA VAL A 197 -7.22 7.10 14.71
C VAL A 197 -5.81 7.67 14.80
N ASN A 198 -4.95 7.33 13.84
CA ASN A 198 -3.62 7.90 13.72
C ASN A 198 -3.69 9.33 13.17
N ARG A 199 -3.21 10.30 13.94
CA ARG A 199 -3.19 11.73 13.63
C ARG A 199 -1.76 12.26 13.77
N LEU A 200 -1.45 13.37 13.11
CA LEU A 200 -0.13 13.99 13.18
C LEU A 200 0.29 14.38 14.61
N ASN A 201 -0.67 14.67 15.49
CA ASN A 201 -0.40 15.10 16.87
C ASN A 201 -0.34 13.96 17.90
N ASN A 202 -0.95 12.80 17.65
CA ASN A 202 -0.89 11.66 18.58
C ASN A 202 0.11 10.58 18.12
N GLN A 203 0.24 10.38 16.80
CA GLN A 203 1.06 9.36 16.13
C GLN A 203 0.98 7.99 16.80
N VAL A 204 -0.24 7.57 17.14
CA VAL A 204 -0.51 6.36 17.95
C VAL A 204 -0.02 5.09 17.27
N LEU A 205 -0.01 5.06 15.93
CA LEU A 205 0.41 3.89 15.16
C LEU A 205 1.86 3.49 15.44
N VAL A 206 2.76 4.46 15.57
CA VAL A 206 4.18 4.19 15.89
C VAL A 206 4.31 3.51 17.25
N ARG A 207 3.49 3.94 18.22
CA ARG A 207 3.49 3.36 19.58
C ARG A 207 2.94 1.94 19.60
N TYR A 208 1.86 1.67 18.87
CA TYR A 208 1.33 0.31 18.71
C TYR A 208 2.38 -0.59 18.07
N PHE A 209 2.97 -0.14 16.95
CA PHE A 209 3.95 -0.91 16.21
C PHE A 209 5.18 -1.27 17.06
N GLU A 210 5.78 -0.29 17.75
CA GLU A 210 6.90 -0.55 18.64
C GLU A 210 6.57 -1.53 19.77
N ASN A 211 5.38 -1.42 20.37
CA ASN A 211 4.98 -2.28 21.48
C ASN A 211 4.75 -3.72 21.02
N GLU A 212 4.16 -3.93 19.85
CA GLU A 212 3.85 -5.25 19.30
C GLU A 212 5.12 -5.97 18.85
N TRP A 213 6.02 -5.30 18.12
CA TRP A 213 7.26 -5.93 17.66
C TRP A 213 8.24 -6.24 18.78
N ARG A 214 8.23 -5.48 19.89
CA ARG A 214 9.00 -5.85 21.10
C ARG A 214 8.57 -7.19 21.70
N GLN A 215 7.32 -7.64 21.47
CA GLN A 215 6.82 -8.90 22.01
C GLN A 215 7.16 -10.09 21.10
N VAL A 216 7.32 -9.86 19.79
CA VAL A 216 7.66 -10.91 18.80
C VAL A 216 9.13 -11.32 18.87
N ILE A 217 10.02 -10.40 19.26
CA ILE A 217 11.48 -10.62 19.31
C ILE A 217 11.94 -11.28 20.63
N ARG A 218 11.02 -11.54 21.57
CA ARG A 218 11.31 -12.27 22.82
C ARG A 218 11.12 -13.77 22.67
#